data_AF-A0A1F3J0N2-F1
#
_entry.id   AF-A0A1F3J0N2-F1
#
_cell.length_a   1.000
_cell.length_b   1.000
_cell.length_c   1.000
_cell.angle_alpha   90.00
_cell.angle_beta   90.00
_cell.angle_gamma   90.00
#
_symmetry.space_group_name_H-M   'P 1'
#
loop_
_entity.id
_entity.type
_entity.pdbx_description
1 polymer ?
#
loop_
_entity_poly.entity_id
_entity_poly.type
_entity_poly.pdbx_seq_one_letter_code
_entity_poly.pdbx_strand_id
1 'polypeptide(L)'
;MKSSRFFILFAFLFAQISLQAQTASEVFEKSWVGASKARTDLTESGYFLCSESLYNVEFNEEDNTFTGYNRTEFKTDLGTYVNIVKIYGDFDPDDLTVVITTGTSIREDELPYGLIWLSTTLNLKLYSDSEHSGYYILSGQSTRMEYSDELYEVTTYPF
;
A
#
# COMPACT_ATOMS: atom_id res chain seq x y z
N MET A 1 27.07 56.72 -5.78
CA MET A 1 25.89 55.94 -6.23
C MET A 1 26.16 54.47 -5.96
N LYS A 2 25.22 53.85 -5.25
CA LYS A 2 25.38 52.58 -4.54
C LYS A 2 25.26 51.38 -5.50
N SER A 3 26.21 50.45 -5.37
CA SER A 3 26.07 48.99 -5.44
C SER A 3 24.96 48.42 -6.35
N SER A 4 25.32 48.04 -7.58
CA SER A 4 24.51 47.18 -8.46
C SER A 4 25.20 45.85 -8.78
N ARG A 5 25.86 45.22 -7.80
CA ARG A 5 26.55 43.93 -8.00
C ARG A 5 26.14 42.85 -6.99
N PHE A 6 24.89 42.86 -6.52
CA PHE A 6 24.42 41.91 -5.51
C PHE A 6 23.01 41.34 -5.80
N PHE A 7 22.71 41.04 -7.07
CA PHE A 7 21.37 40.54 -7.46
C PHE A 7 21.36 39.29 -8.35
N ILE A 8 22.48 38.55 -8.49
CA ILE A 8 22.52 37.33 -9.31
C ILE A 8 22.78 36.06 -8.47
N LEU A 9 23.14 36.17 -7.18
CA LEU A 9 23.39 34.98 -6.36
C LEU A 9 22.12 34.32 -5.77
N PHE A 10 21.00 35.06 -5.69
CA PHE A 10 19.76 34.53 -5.09
C PHE A 10 18.91 33.71 -6.07
N ALA A 11 19.09 33.89 -7.38
CA ALA A 11 18.36 33.13 -8.40
C ALA A 11 18.88 31.68 -8.57
N PHE A 12 20.13 31.42 -8.18
CA PHE A 12 20.72 30.07 -8.25
C PHE A 12 20.47 29.22 -7.00
N LEU A 13 20.21 29.84 -5.83
CA LEU A 13 19.89 29.08 -4.62
C LEU A 13 18.47 28.49 -4.63
N PHE A 14 17.56 29.04 -5.44
CA PHE A 14 16.22 28.47 -5.62
C PHE A 14 16.15 27.37 -6.69
N ALA A 15 17.23 27.13 -7.44
CA ALA A 15 17.29 26.10 -8.48
C ALA A 15 17.83 24.74 -7.98
N GLN A 16 18.20 24.63 -6.71
CA GLN A 16 18.85 23.42 -6.16
C GLN A 16 18.03 22.63 -5.13
N ILE A 17 16.78 22.99 -4.87
CA ILE A 17 15.84 21.99 -4.36
C ILE A 17 15.37 21.21 -5.59
N SER A 18 16.24 20.37 -6.14
CA SER A 18 15.75 19.27 -6.93
C SER A 18 14.85 18.49 -5.98
N LEU A 19 13.53 18.60 -6.17
CA LEU A 19 12.64 17.49 -5.88
C LEU A 19 13.25 16.30 -6.64
N GLN A 20 14.10 15.52 -5.98
CA GLN A 20 14.42 14.19 -6.47
C GLN A 20 13.10 13.44 -6.37
N ALA A 21 12.43 13.30 -7.50
CA ALA A 21 11.29 12.41 -7.61
C ALA A 21 11.80 11.04 -7.15
N GLN A 22 11.17 10.49 -6.10
CA GLN A 22 11.54 9.16 -5.60
C GLN A 22 11.31 8.15 -6.72
N THR A 23 12.20 7.16 -6.82
CA THR A 23 12.00 6.09 -7.81
C THR A 23 10.86 5.16 -7.37
N ALA A 24 10.30 4.40 -8.30
CA ALA A 24 9.29 3.39 -7.95
C ALA A 24 9.87 2.38 -6.95
N SER A 25 11.12 1.94 -7.13
CA SER A 25 11.82 1.08 -6.19
C SER A 25 11.86 1.68 -4.78
N GLU A 26 12.23 2.96 -4.64
CA GLU A 26 12.27 3.64 -3.33
C GLU A 26 10.89 3.71 -2.65
N VAL A 27 9.80 3.74 -3.42
CA VAL A 27 8.43 3.77 -2.90
C VAL A 27 7.97 2.36 -2.53
N PHE A 28 8.14 1.37 -3.40
CA PHE A 28 7.64 0.01 -3.20
C PHE A 28 8.41 -0.77 -2.15
N GLU A 29 9.73 -0.60 -2.04
CA GLU A 29 10.56 -1.34 -1.07
C GLU A 29 10.39 -0.89 0.39
N LYS A 30 9.55 0.13 0.63
CA LYS A 30 9.10 0.49 1.98
C LYS A 30 8.16 -0.56 2.54
N SER A 31 8.02 -0.59 3.86
CA SER A 31 6.91 -1.30 4.49
C SER A 31 5.62 -0.49 4.34
N TRP A 32 4.57 -1.15 3.89
CA TRP A 32 3.24 -0.57 3.76
C TRP A 32 2.34 -1.14 4.83
N VAL A 33 1.50 -0.29 5.38
CA VAL A 33 0.64 -0.64 6.51
C VAL A 33 -0.70 0.07 6.40
N GLY A 34 -1.76 -0.62 6.79
CA GLY A 34 -3.11 -0.07 6.73
C GLY A 34 -4.17 -1.10 7.05
N ALA A 35 -5.30 -1.04 6.34
CA ALA A 35 -6.42 -1.90 6.60
C ALA A 35 -7.20 -2.26 5.33
N SER A 36 -7.83 -3.42 5.37
CA SER A 36 -8.91 -3.79 4.47
C SER A 36 -10.23 -3.76 5.23
N LYS A 37 -11.31 -3.38 4.54
CA LYS A 37 -12.66 -3.33 5.08
C LYS A 37 -13.63 -4.00 4.12
N ALA A 38 -14.39 -4.97 4.61
CA ALA A 38 -15.38 -5.71 3.83
C ALA A 38 -16.71 -5.83 4.59
N ARG A 39 -17.83 -5.87 3.86
CA ARG A 39 -19.17 -6.02 4.44
C ARG A 39 -19.38 -7.43 5.01
N THR A 40 -20.13 -7.52 6.10
CA THR A 40 -20.48 -8.78 6.75
C THR A 40 -21.79 -8.69 7.52
N ASP A 41 -22.47 -9.82 7.71
CA ASP A 41 -23.61 -9.95 8.63
C ASP A 41 -23.18 -10.41 10.04
N LEU A 42 -21.88 -10.64 10.27
CA LEU A 42 -21.35 -11.18 11.52
C LEU A 42 -21.07 -10.13 12.61
N THR A 43 -21.07 -8.84 12.28
CA THR A 43 -20.81 -7.74 13.23
C THR A 43 -21.97 -6.76 13.25
N GLU A 44 -22.20 -6.10 14.39
CA GLU A 44 -23.25 -5.08 14.51
C GLU A 44 -23.04 -3.88 13.57
N SER A 45 -21.78 -3.57 13.24
CA SER A 45 -21.45 -2.50 12.29
C SER A 45 -21.74 -2.87 10.84
N GLY A 46 -21.95 -4.16 10.54
CA GLY A 46 -22.08 -4.68 9.19
C GLY A 46 -20.75 -4.78 8.43
N TYR A 47 -19.60 -4.64 9.10
CA TYR A 47 -18.27 -4.69 8.48
C TYR A 47 -17.25 -5.45 9.32
N PHE A 48 -16.33 -6.12 8.65
CA PHE A 48 -15.04 -6.53 9.22
C PHE A 48 -13.94 -5.60 8.76
N LEU A 49 -12.97 -5.40 9.64
CA LEU A 49 -11.72 -4.73 9.32
C LEU A 49 -10.57 -5.69 9.61
N CYS A 50 -9.65 -5.81 8.67
CA CYS A 50 -8.38 -6.48 8.88
C CYS A 50 -7.26 -5.46 8.81
N SER A 51 -6.26 -5.59 9.69
CA SER A 51 -5.03 -4.82 9.55
C SER A 51 -4.13 -5.53 8.54
N GLU A 52 -3.52 -4.76 7.65
CA GLU A 52 -2.72 -5.29 6.54
C GLU A 52 -1.31 -4.69 6.59
N SER A 53 -0.32 -5.48 6.22
CA SER A 53 1.04 -4.99 6.02
C SER A 53 1.74 -5.68 4.87
N LEU A 54 2.20 -4.89 3.90
CA LEU A 54 3.12 -5.34 2.85
C LEU A 54 4.55 -5.06 3.29
N TYR A 55 5.41 -6.07 3.27
CA TYR A 55 6.78 -5.93 3.77
C TYR A 55 7.75 -6.84 3.01
N ASN A 56 9.05 -6.54 3.15
CA ASN A 56 10.14 -7.12 2.38
C ASN A 56 9.81 -7.16 0.89
N VAL A 57 9.33 -6.02 0.39
CA VAL A 57 9.02 -5.86 -1.03
C VAL A 57 10.34 -5.65 -1.77
N GLU A 58 10.54 -6.42 -2.83
CA GLU A 58 11.66 -6.29 -3.76
C GLU A 58 11.08 -5.89 -5.12
N PHE A 59 11.50 -4.74 -5.64
CA PHE A 59 10.99 -4.19 -6.90
C PHE A 59 11.98 -4.41 -8.05
N ASN A 60 11.49 -4.86 -9.19
CA ASN A 60 12.27 -5.01 -10.41
C ASN A 60 11.93 -3.88 -11.38
N GLU A 61 12.86 -2.93 -11.56
CA GLU A 61 12.66 -1.80 -12.47
C GLU A 61 12.68 -2.18 -13.96
N GLU A 62 13.21 -3.36 -14.33
CA GLU A 62 13.28 -3.76 -15.75
C GLU A 62 11.91 -4.12 -16.32
N ASP A 63 11.02 -4.68 -15.51
CA ASP A 63 9.69 -5.16 -15.91
C ASP A 63 8.54 -4.56 -15.07
N ASN A 64 8.85 -3.62 -14.16
CA ASN A 64 7.92 -3.00 -13.21
C ASN A 64 7.12 -4.01 -12.37
N THR A 65 7.74 -5.14 -12.04
CA THR A 65 7.14 -6.14 -11.15
C THR A 65 7.72 -6.07 -9.76
N PHE A 66 7.01 -6.62 -8.77
CA PHE A 66 7.55 -6.77 -7.42
C PHE A 66 7.10 -8.06 -6.76
N THR A 67 7.87 -8.49 -5.76
CA THR A 67 7.48 -9.58 -4.88
C THR A 67 7.65 -9.17 -3.43
N GLY A 68 6.97 -9.85 -2.52
CA GLY A 68 7.10 -9.59 -1.09
C GLY A 68 6.15 -10.46 -0.29
N TYR A 69 5.76 -9.96 0.87
CA TYR A 69 4.80 -10.64 1.74
C TYR A 69 3.66 -9.70 2.12
N ASN A 70 2.45 -10.23 2.19
CA ASN A 70 1.34 -9.58 2.89
C ASN A 70 1.12 -10.30 4.21
N ARG A 71 0.99 -9.54 5.29
CA ARG A 71 0.53 -10.01 6.59
C ARG A 71 -0.80 -9.37 6.93
N THR A 72 -1.82 -10.20 7.06
CA THR A 72 -3.17 -9.82 7.46
C THR A 72 -3.39 -10.21 8.92
N GLU A 73 -3.85 -9.28 9.74
CA GLU A 73 -4.36 -9.53 11.08
C GLU A 73 -5.86 -9.33 11.13
N PHE A 74 -6.58 -10.38 11.53
CA PHE A 74 -8.00 -10.31 11.82
C PHE A 74 -8.22 -10.34 13.33
N LYS A 75 -8.72 -9.24 13.88
CA LYS A 75 -8.93 -9.07 15.32
C LYS A 75 -10.41 -9.25 15.66
N THR A 76 -10.67 -10.11 16.63
CA THR A 76 -12.00 -10.40 17.18
C THR A 76 -11.94 -10.40 18.71
N ASP A 77 -13.09 -10.51 19.37
CA ASP A 77 -13.16 -10.68 20.82
C ASP A 77 -12.50 -11.97 21.32
N LEU A 78 -12.34 -12.98 20.46
CA LEU A 78 -11.70 -14.26 20.78
C LEU A 78 -10.18 -14.22 20.66
N GLY A 79 -9.63 -13.20 20.01
CA GLY A 79 -8.20 -13.06 19.77
C GLY A 79 -7.86 -12.46 18.41
N THR A 80 -6.56 -12.48 18.10
CA THR A 80 -5.99 -12.04 16.83
C THR A 80 -5.56 -13.25 16.02
N TYR A 81 -6.04 -13.33 14.78
CA TYR A 81 -5.70 -14.37 13.81
C TYR A 81 -4.83 -13.78 12.71
N VAL A 82 -3.82 -14.53 12.29
CA VAL A 82 -2.81 -14.04 11.34
C VAL A 82 -2.75 -14.91 10.09
N ASN A 83 -2.75 -14.26 8.93
CA ASN A 83 -2.40 -14.87 7.65
C ASN A 83 -1.15 -14.17 7.09
N ILE A 84 -0.21 -14.95 6.56
CA ILE A 84 0.97 -14.45 5.86
C ILE A 84 1.08 -15.20 4.55
N VAL A 85 1.05 -14.45 3.45
CA VAL A 85 1.17 -14.97 2.09
C VAL A 85 2.30 -14.29 1.35
N LYS A 86 2.94 -15.02 0.44
CA LYS A 86 3.79 -14.39 -0.58
C LYS A 86 2.92 -13.62 -1.56
N ILE A 87 3.36 -12.46 -2.01
CA ILE A 87 2.67 -11.67 -3.03
C ILE A 87 3.54 -11.46 -4.26
N TYR A 88 2.86 -11.24 -5.38
CA TYR A 88 3.42 -10.86 -6.67
C TYR A 88 2.64 -9.67 -7.18
N GLY A 89 3.35 -8.64 -7.61
CA GLY A 89 2.76 -7.39 -8.04
C GLY A 89 3.27 -6.95 -9.40
N ASP A 90 2.43 -6.19 -10.10
CA ASP A 90 2.70 -5.51 -11.35
C ASP A 90 2.32 -4.02 -11.17
N PHE A 91 3.18 -3.12 -11.65
CA PHE A 91 2.98 -1.67 -11.59
C PHE A 91 3.00 -1.08 -12.99
N ASP A 92 1.91 -0.41 -13.36
CA ASP A 92 1.86 0.39 -14.58
C ASP A 92 2.24 1.84 -14.28
N PRO A 93 3.41 2.33 -14.73
CA PRO A 93 3.83 3.70 -14.49
C PRO A 93 3.01 4.74 -15.29
N ASP A 94 2.30 4.36 -16.35
CA ASP A 94 1.56 5.29 -17.20
C ASP A 94 0.28 5.78 -16.51
N ASP A 95 -0.38 4.93 -15.73
CA ASP A 95 -1.64 5.26 -15.04
C ASP A 95 -1.62 5.05 -13.52
N LEU A 96 -0.46 4.64 -12.98
CA LEU A 96 -0.18 4.37 -11.58
C LEU A 96 -1.00 3.22 -10.99
N THR A 97 -1.48 2.31 -11.83
CA THR A 97 -2.20 1.11 -11.36
C THR A 97 -1.23 0.07 -10.82
N VAL A 98 -1.68 -0.63 -9.79
CA VAL A 98 -0.92 -1.68 -9.11
C VAL A 98 -1.83 -2.89 -8.97
N VAL A 99 -1.41 -4.02 -9.53
CA VAL A 99 -2.13 -5.29 -9.39
C VAL A 99 -1.34 -6.18 -8.46
N ILE A 100 -1.94 -6.64 -7.36
CA ILE A 100 -1.30 -7.55 -6.39
C ILE A 100 -2.03 -8.88 -6.39
N THR A 101 -1.32 -9.96 -6.66
CA THR A 101 -1.85 -11.32 -6.57
C THR A 101 -1.23 -12.05 -5.39
N THR A 102 -2.09 -12.72 -4.61
CA THR A 102 -1.68 -13.59 -3.51
C THR A 102 -1.17 -14.93 -4.05
N GLY A 103 0.00 -15.35 -3.56
CA GLY A 103 0.65 -16.61 -3.90
C GLY A 103 0.57 -17.62 -2.75
N THR A 104 1.70 -18.27 -2.48
CA THR A 104 1.80 -19.33 -1.46
C THR A 104 1.54 -18.81 -0.05
N SER A 105 0.70 -19.51 0.71
CA SER A 105 0.51 -19.30 2.15
C SER A 105 1.72 -19.79 2.95
N ILE A 106 2.27 -18.91 3.77
CA ILE A 106 3.42 -19.16 4.66
C ILE A 106 2.90 -19.49 6.07
N ARG A 107 1.86 -18.79 6.51
CA ARG A 107 1.16 -19.01 7.77
C ARG A 107 -0.31 -18.70 7.59
N GLU A 108 -1.14 -19.55 8.16
CA GLU A 108 -2.59 -19.37 8.14
C GLU A 108 -3.17 -19.88 9.46
N ASP A 109 -3.57 -18.96 10.33
CA ASP A 109 -4.28 -19.33 11.56
C ASP A 109 -5.72 -19.76 11.21
N GLU A 110 -6.21 -20.81 11.86
CA GLU A 110 -7.60 -21.25 11.70
C GLU A 110 -8.56 -20.18 12.24
N LEU A 111 -9.50 -19.75 11.38
CA LEU A 111 -10.48 -18.73 11.75
C LEU A 111 -11.68 -19.35 12.49
N PRO A 112 -12.32 -18.61 13.40
CA PRO A 112 -13.46 -19.11 14.15
C PRO A 112 -14.71 -19.17 13.26
N TYR A 113 -15.70 -19.94 13.70
CA TYR A 113 -17.05 -19.99 13.10
C TYR A 113 -17.10 -20.41 11.63
N GLY A 114 -16.13 -21.20 11.16
CA GLY A 114 -16.09 -21.71 9.79
C GLY A 114 -15.70 -20.66 8.73
N LEU A 115 -15.19 -19.51 9.17
CA LEU A 115 -14.55 -18.55 8.28
C LEU A 115 -13.27 -19.15 7.66
N ILE A 116 -12.92 -18.65 6.48
CA ILE A 116 -11.71 -19.07 5.75
C ILE A 116 -10.97 -17.86 5.22
N TRP A 117 -9.65 -17.98 5.09
CA TRP A 117 -8.85 -17.00 4.36
C TRP A 117 -9.05 -17.20 2.87
N LEU A 118 -9.25 -16.10 2.14
CA LEU A 118 -9.42 -16.13 0.69
C LEU A 118 -8.23 -15.48 0.01
N SER A 119 -7.56 -16.25 -0.85
CA SER A 119 -6.61 -15.70 -1.82
C SER A 119 -7.38 -14.93 -2.89
N THR A 120 -6.96 -13.69 -3.11
CA THR A 120 -7.54 -12.80 -4.12
C THR A 120 -6.46 -12.02 -4.87
N THR A 121 -6.87 -11.36 -5.95
CA THR A 121 -6.09 -10.34 -6.65
C THR A 121 -6.69 -8.98 -6.31
N LEU A 122 -5.83 -8.03 -5.93
CA LEU A 122 -6.18 -6.65 -5.63
C LEU A 122 -5.85 -5.77 -6.84
N ASN A 123 -6.76 -4.88 -7.21
CA ASN A 123 -6.50 -3.80 -8.16
C ASN A 123 -6.48 -2.49 -7.38
N LEU A 124 -5.29 -1.92 -7.27
CA LEU A 124 -5.01 -0.73 -6.48
C LEU A 124 -4.52 0.39 -7.40
N LYS A 125 -4.54 1.60 -6.88
CA LYS A 125 -3.92 2.76 -7.50
C LYS A 125 -3.00 3.45 -6.51
N LEU A 126 -1.83 3.85 -6.97
CA LEU A 126 -0.84 4.58 -6.20
C LEU A 126 -1.13 6.08 -6.23
N TYR A 127 -1.19 6.69 -5.05
CA TYR A 127 -1.40 8.11 -4.86
C TYR A 127 -0.27 8.69 -3.98
N SER A 128 0.19 9.90 -4.29
CA SER A 128 0.92 10.72 -3.33
C SER A 128 -0.06 11.23 -2.27
N ASP A 129 0.27 11.16 -0.98
CA ASP A 129 -0.60 11.74 0.04
C ASP A 129 -0.39 13.26 0.16
N SER A 130 -1.45 14.01 -0.08
CA SER A 130 -1.47 15.46 0.08
C SER A 130 -1.40 15.92 1.54
N GLU A 131 -1.85 15.10 2.48
CA GLU A 131 -1.83 15.40 3.91
C GLU A 131 -0.46 15.09 4.54
N HIS A 132 0.29 14.17 3.95
CA HIS A 132 1.60 13.74 4.43
C HIS A 132 2.64 13.77 3.30
N SER A 133 3.23 14.95 3.10
CA SER A 133 4.23 15.17 2.04
C SER A 133 5.39 14.16 2.10
N GLY A 134 5.68 13.52 0.96
CA GLY A 134 6.75 12.53 0.81
C GLY A 134 6.32 11.07 1.03
N TYR A 135 5.03 10.85 1.35
CA TYR A 135 4.44 9.54 1.53
C TYR A 135 3.38 9.22 0.49
N TYR A 136 3.01 7.95 0.46
CA TYR A 136 2.16 7.38 -0.57
C TYR A 136 1.10 6.46 0.02
N ILE A 137 0.01 6.33 -0.72
CA ILE A 137 -1.16 5.49 -0.42
C ILE A 137 -1.41 4.57 -1.61
N LEU A 138 -1.59 3.29 -1.33
CA LEU A 138 -2.17 2.33 -2.28
C LEU A 138 -3.62 2.10 -1.87
N SER A 139 -4.56 2.38 -2.76
CA SER A 139 -5.99 2.28 -2.47
C SER A 139 -6.76 1.64 -3.62
N GLY A 140 -7.73 0.77 -3.31
CA GLY A 140 -8.53 0.06 -4.30
C GLY A 140 -9.32 -1.11 -3.73
N GLN A 141 -9.54 -2.15 -4.52
CA GLN A 141 -10.44 -3.26 -4.18
C GLN A 141 -10.00 -4.60 -4.76
N SER A 142 -10.58 -5.69 -4.25
CA SER A 142 -10.32 -7.04 -4.75
C SER A 142 -11.13 -7.38 -6.02
N THR A 143 -10.56 -8.21 -6.90
CA THR A 143 -11.16 -8.65 -8.19
C THR A 143 -12.41 -9.51 -8.06
N ARG A 144 -12.59 -10.18 -6.90
CA ARG A 144 -13.58 -11.24 -6.70
C ARG A 144 -14.86 -10.76 -6.02
N MET A 145 -15.01 -9.46 -5.77
CA MET A 145 -16.09 -8.95 -4.93
C MET A 145 -16.99 -7.97 -5.68
N GLU A 146 -18.30 -8.12 -5.46
CA GLU A 146 -19.38 -7.41 -6.17
C GLU A 146 -19.86 -6.16 -5.42
N TYR A 147 -19.44 -5.95 -4.18
CA TYR A 147 -19.90 -4.85 -3.34
C TYR A 147 -19.08 -3.58 -3.55
N SER A 148 -19.77 -2.46 -3.75
CA SER A 148 -19.15 -1.15 -4.05
C SER A 148 -18.49 -0.46 -2.84
N ASP A 149 -18.62 -1.03 -1.64
CA ASP A 149 -18.17 -0.44 -0.37
C ASP A 149 -17.02 -1.20 0.30
N GLU A 150 -16.38 -2.13 -0.41
CA GLU A 150 -15.12 -2.76 -0.01
C GLU A 150 -13.93 -1.85 -0.35
N LEU A 151 -12.97 -1.77 0.57
CA LEU A 151 -11.77 -0.96 0.39
C LEU A 151 -10.54 -1.69 0.94
N TYR A 152 -9.46 -1.66 0.18
CA TYR A 152 -8.11 -2.00 0.64
C TYR A 152 -7.25 -0.74 0.57
N GLU A 153 -6.69 -0.31 1.70
CA GLU A 153 -5.82 0.84 1.76
C GLU A 153 -4.60 0.60 2.63
N VAL A 154 -3.41 0.86 2.09
CA VAL A 154 -2.15 0.79 2.82
C VAL A 154 -1.28 2.00 2.50
N THR A 155 -0.45 2.40 3.46
CA THR A 155 0.34 3.63 3.44
C THR A 155 1.76 3.37 3.88
N THR A 156 2.67 4.30 3.58
CA THR A 156 4.10 4.20 3.96
C THR A 156 4.44 4.94 5.27
N TYR A 157 3.44 5.34 6.07
CA TYR A 157 3.69 6.03 7.34
C TYR A 157 4.36 5.11 8.37
N PRO A 158 5.34 5.62 9.14
CA PRO A 158 5.69 4.99 10.40
C PRO A 158 4.50 5.17 11.37
N PHE A 159 4.04 4.06 11.95
CA PHE A 159 3.03 4.04 13.01
C PHE A 159 3.51 4.72 14.30
#